data_AF-A0A1X2GZC2-F1
#
_entry.id   AF-A0A1X2GZC2-F1
#
_cell.length_a   1.000
_cell.length_b   1.000
_cell.length_c   1.000
_cell.angle_alpha   90.00
_cell.angle_beta   90.00
_cell.angle_gamma   90.00
#
_symmetry.space_group_name_H-M   'P 1'
#
loop_
_entity.id
_entity.type
_entity.pdbx_description
1 polymer ?
#
loop_
_entity_poly.entity_id
_entity_poly.type
_entity_poly.pdbx_seq_one_letter_code
_entity_poly.pdbx_strand_id
1 'polypeptide(L)'
;YDNKDKEKLIHLMATKTITAAAAAVPLGIHQRTAQRWAAQYEKDPDTIFERKKRGPKPVLGIDHKKHIMDVMDNDCTIVVSEVTDSLTSKFQDLKISKSTVHNFMKTECNLSIKMPKERTLQLSKGDIQ
;
A
#
# COMPACT_ATOMS: atom_id res chain seq x y z
N TYR A 1 21.98 -1.71 12.21
CA TYR A 1 21.71 -3.14 12.26
C TYR A 1 20.77 -3.53 11.15
N ASP A 2 21.02 -4.68 10.53
CA ASP A 2 20.22 -5.22 9.45
C ASP A 2 19.29 -6.36 9.94
N ASN A 3 18.65 -7.07 9.01
CA ASN A 3 17.82 -8.22 9.38
C ASN A 3 18.66 -9.44 9.79
N LYS A 4 19.90 -9.56 9.31
CA LYS A 4 20.81 -10.65 9.74
C LYS A 4 21.20 -10.50 11.21
N ASP A 5 21.36 -9.28 11.68
CA ASP A 5 21.61 -9.00 13.11
C ASP A 5 20.43 -9.44 13.98
N LYS A 6 19.18 -9.26 13.51
CA LYS A 6 17.98 -9.75 14.19
C LYS A 6 17.91 -11.28 14.21
N GLU A 7 18.18 -11.92 13.06
CA GLU A 7 18.21 -13.39 12.94
C GLU A 7 19.25 -14.00 13.88
N LYS A 8 20.47 -13.44 13.88
CA LYS A 8 21.54 -13.88 14.80
C LYS A 8 21.14 -13.73 16.26
N LEU A 9 20.50 -12.61 16.61
CA LEU A 9 20.02 -12.38 17.98
C LEU A 9 18.97 -13.42 18.40
N ILE A 10 17.94 -13.63 17.57
CA ILE A 10 16.86 -14.60 17.84
C ILE A 10 17.43 -16.02 17.92
N HIS A 11 18.27 -16.40 16.95
CA HIS A 11 18.92 -17.71 16.94
C HIS A 11 19.76 -17.93 18.20
N LEU A 12 20.53 -16.94 18.63
CA LEU A 12 21.38 -17.04 19.81
C LEU A 12 20.55 -17.15 21.09
N MET A 13 19.46 -16.38 21.20
CA MET A 13 18.51 -16.48 22.31
C MET A 13 17.87 -17.88 22.38
N ALA A 14 17.44 -18.42 21.25
CA ALA A 14 16.77 -19.73 21.18
C ALA A 14 17.74 -20.90 21.44
N THR A 15 18.93 -20.88 20.86
CA THR A 15 19.92 -21.97 20.98
C THR A 15 20.62 -22.02 22.33
N LYS A 16 20.97 -20.86 22.89
CA LYS A 16 21.70 -20.78 24.16
C LYS A 16 20.81 -20.47 25.36
N THR A 17 19.51 -20.29 25.15
CA THR A 17 18.53 -19.94 26.20
C THR A 17 18.97 -18.73 27.04
N ILE A 18 19.55 -17.72 26.39
CA ILE A 18 20.06 -16.51 27.04
C ILE A 18 19.14 -15.31 26.81
N THR A 19 19.25 -14.31 27.69
CA THR A 19 18.48 -13.07 27.57
C THR A 19 18.92 -12.24 26.37
N ALA A 20 18.00 -11.40 25.86
CA ALA A 20 18.29 -10.50 24.75
C ALA A 20 19.49 -9.56 25.03
N ALA A 21 19.65 -9.11 26.28
CA ALA A 21 20.77 -8.26 26.66
C ALA A 21 22.11 -9.02 26.61
N ALA A 22 22.14 -10.27 27.09
CA ALA A 22 23.33 -11.11 27.03
C ALA A 22 23.69 -11.49 25.59
N ALA A 23 22.67 -11.76 24.75
CA ALA A 23 22.85 -12.04 23.33
C ALA A 23 23.35 -10.82 22.53
N ALA A 24 23.08 -9.60 23.00
CA ALA A 24 23.47 -8.37 22.33
C ALA A 24 24.99 -8.11 22.39
N VAL A 25 25.64 -8.49 23.50
CA VAL A 25 27.08 -8.25 23.74
C VAL A 25 27.98 -8.87 22.66
N PRO A 26 27.91 -10.19 22.38
CA PRO A 26 28.76 -10.81 21.35
C PRO A 26 28.40 -10.35 19.92
N LEU A 27 27.21 -9.79 19.71
CA LEU A 27 26.76 -9.29 18.42
C LEU A 27 27.07 -7.80 18.20
N GLY A 28 27.64 -7.10 19.19
CA GLY A 28 27.84 -5.65 19.11
C GLY A 28 26.54 -4.85 18.98
N ILE A 29 25.41 -5.43 19.42
CA ILE A 29 24.11 -4.79 19.38
C ILE A 29 23.90 -4.03 20.69
N HIS A 30 23.36 -2.82 20.61
CA HIS A 30 22.99 -2.07 21.79
C HIS A 30 21.90 -2.82 22.58
N GLN A 31 22.10 -3.03 23.89
CA GLN A 31 21.22 -3.87 24.72
C GLN A 31 19.74 -3.48 24.61
N ARG A 32 19.43 -2.17 24.66
CA ARG A 32 18.05 -1.66 24.52
C ARG A 32 17.42 -2.00 23.17
N THR A 33 18.22 -2.07 22.11
CA THR A 33 17.74 -2.45 20.76
C THR A 33 17.42 -3.94 20.72
N ALA A 34 18.30 -4.79 21.26
CA ALA A 34 18.08 -6.22 21.35
C ALA A 34 16.85 -6.56 22.21
N GLN A 35 16.68 -5.91 23.36
CA GLN A 35 15.50 -6.08 24.21
C GLN A 35 14.21 -5.67 23.48
N ARG A 36 14.21 -4.53 22.77
CA ARG A 36 13.06 -4.09 21.97
C ARG A 36 12.71 -5.09 20.87
N TRP A 37 13.71 -5.66 20.21
CA TRP A 37 13.54 -6.68 19.19
C TRP A 37 12.99 -7.98 19.76
N ALA A 38 13.48 -8.43 20.91
CA ALA A 38 12.96 -9.59 21.60
C ALA A 38 11.49 -9.41 22.01
N ALA A 39 11.13 -8.25 22.59
CA ALA A 39 9.75 -7.94 22.93
C ALA A 39 8.83 -7.87 21.70
N GLN A 40 9.36 -7.40 20.56
CA GLN A 40 8.61 -7.39 19.31
C GLN A 40 8.41 -8.81 18.76
N TYR A 41 9.46 -9.64 18.79
CA TYR A 41 9.41 -11.02 18.34
C TYR A 41 8.45 -11.87 19.18
N GLU A 42 8.43 -11.67 20.49
CA GLU A 42 7.49 -12.35 21.40
C GLU A 42 6.03 -11.96 21.11
N LYS A 43 5.79 -10.71 20.73
CA LYS A 43 4.44 -10.24 20.37
C LYS A 43 3.99 -10.78 19.01
N ASP A 44 4.85 -10.67 18.02
CA ASP A 44 4.59 -11.09 16.65
C ASP A 44 5.92 -11.29 15.89
N PRO A 45 6.35 -12.55 15.68
CA PRO A 45 7.60 -12.90 15.01
C PRO A 45 7.75 -12.32 13.61
N ASP A 46 6.65 -12.13 12.86
CA ASP A 46 6.73 -11.66 11.47
C ASP A 46 7.04 -10.16 11.44
N THR A 47 6.49 -9.40 12.39
CA THR A 47 6.65 -7.94 12.44
C THR A 47 8.07 -7.49 12.70
N ILE A 48 8.93 -8.31 13.33
CA ILE A 48 10.31 -7.91 13.64
C ILE A 48 11.10 -7.62 12.35
N PHE A 49 10.80 -8.31 11.26
CA PHE A 49 11.47 -8.15 9.97
C PHE A 49 10.82 -7.09 9.09
N GLU A 50 9.60 -6.69 9.42
CA GLU A 50 8.87 -5.65 8.69
C GLU A 50 9.54 -4.29 8.85
N ARG A 51 9.81 -3.65 7.72
CA ARG A 51 10.15 -2.23 7.69
C ARG A 51 8.87 -1.44 7.81
N LYS A 52 8.63 -0.83 8.97
CA LYS A 52 7.55 0.16 9.11
C LYS A 52 7.76 1.26 8.07
N LYS A 53 6.79 1.42 7.16
CA LYS A 53 6.75 2.56 6.24
C LYS A 53 6.75 3.83 7.09
N ARG A 54 7.76 4.69 6.89
CA ARG A 54 7.85 5.98 7.56
C ARG A 54 6.92 6.95 6.85
N GLY A 55 6.10 7.67 7.61
CA GLY A 55 5.19 8.69 7.09
C GLY A 55 3.75 8.49 7.56
N PRO A 56 2.86 9.45 7.24
CA PRO A 56 1.44 9.33 7.51
C PRO A 56 0.86 8.07 6.88
N LYS A 57 -0.16 7.48 7.52
CA LYS A 57 -0.92 6.39 6.92
C LYS A 57 -1.58 6.90 5.63
N PRO A 58 -1.61 6.10 4.55
CA PRO A 58 -2.35 6.47 3.34
C PRO A 58 -3.81 6.76 3.68
N VAL A 59 -4.35 7.86 3.13
CA VAL A 59 -5.76 8.25 3.31
C VAL A 59 -6.68 7.30 2.55
N LEU A 60 -6.23 6.81 1.40
CA LEU A 60 -6.94 5.83 0.58
C LEU A 60 -6.34 4.43 0.80
N GLY A 61 -7.18 3.40 0.72
CA GLY A 61 -6.89 2.04 1.16
C GLY A 61 -7.58 0.99 0.29
N ILE A 62 -7.61 -0.26 0.75
CA ILE A 62 -8.10 -1.40 -0.03
C ILE A 62 -9.58 -1.23 -0.42
N ASP A 63 -10.42 -0.81 0.52
CA ASP A 63 -11.86 -0.61 0.25
C ASP A 63 -12.11 0.53 -0.74
N HIS A 64 -11.35 1.62 -0.62
CA HIS A 64 -11.38 2.73 -1.55
C HIS A 64 -10.95 2.29 -2.96
N LYS A 65 -9.89 1.49 -3.07
CA LYS A 65 -9.44 0.92 -4.34
C LYS A 65 -10.52 0.05 -4.97
N LYS A 66 -11.13 -0.86 -4.20
CA LYS A 66 -12.21 -1.71 -4.68
C LYS A 66 -13.36 -0.87 -5.24
N HIS A 67 -13.77 0.17 -4.51
CA HIS A 67 -14.84 1.05 -4.98
C HIS A 67 -14.49 1.78 -6.28
N ILE A 68 -13.26 2.30 -6.42
CA ILE A 68 -12.80 2.94 -7.66
C ILE A 68 -12.87 1.96 -8.83
N MET A 69 -12.44 0.71 -8.62
CA MET A 69 -12.50 -0.33 -9.66
C MET A 69 -13.93 -0.64 -10.05
N ASP A 70 -14.84 -0.84 -9.08
CA ASP A 70 -16.26 -1.06 -9.36
C ASP A 70 -16.88 0.10 -10.17
N VAL A 71 -16.53 1.34 -9.83
CA VAL A 71 -17.03 2.53 -10.54
C VAL A 71 -16.53 2.57 -11.99
N MET A 72 -15.25 2.25 -12.22
CA MET A 72 -14.68 2.24 -13.56
C MET A 72 -15.14 1.06 -14.42
N ASP A 73 -15.40 -0.10 -13.81
CA ASP A 73 -15.94 -1.26 -14.52
C ASP A 73 -17.38 -0.99 -14.99
N ASN A 74 -18.13 -0.16 -14.26
CA ASN A 74 -19.47 0.28 -14.67
C ASN A 74 -19.43 1.38 -15.74
N ASP A 75 -18.49 2.33 -15.64
CA ASP A 75 -18.31 3.41 -16.61
C ASP A 75 -16.82 3.72 -16.86
N CYS A 76 -16.30 3.22 -17.99
CA CYS A 76 -14.92 3.46 -18.41
C CYS A 76 -14.63 4.91 -18.85
N THR A 77 -15.65 5.74 -19.01
CA THR A 77 -15.52 7.16 -19.43
C THR A 77 -15.54 8.14 -18.26
N ILE A 78 -15.76 7.63 -17.05
CA ILE A 78 -15.87 8.43 -15.84
C ILE A 78 -14.63 9.31 -15.61
N VAL A 79 -14.86 10.57 -15.23
CA VAL A 79 -13.76 11.49 -14.94
C VAL A 79 -13.35 11.45 -13.47
N VAL A 80 -12.10 11.81 -13.17
CA VAL A 80 -11.55 11.77 -11.79
C VAL A 80 -12.38 12.60 -10.80
N SER A 81 -13.05 13.68 -11.23
CA SER A 81 -13.94 14.45 -10.35
C SER A 81 -15.13 13.62 -9.89
N GLU A 82 -15.80 12.93 -10.81
CA GLU A 82 -16.95 12.07 -10.50
C GLU A 82 -16.53 10.88 -9.61
N VAL A 83 -15.34 10.31 -9.84
CA VAL A 83 -14.76 9.29 -8.95
C VAL A 83 -14.52 9.86 -7.54
N THR A 84 -14.06 11.11 -7.44
CA THR A 84 -13.85 11.78 -6.15
C THR A 84 -15.17 11.99 -5.43
N ASP A 85 -16.21 12.42 -6.14
CA ASP A 85 -17.55 12.64 -5.58
C ASP A 85 -18.21 11.32 -5.15
N SER A 86 -18.01 10.25 -5.91
CA SER A 86 -18.46 8.91 -5.56
C SER A 86 -17.79 8.39 -4.28
N LEU A 87 -16.47 8.62 -4.15
CA LEU A 87 -15.70 8.29 -2.95
C LEU A 87 -16.18 9.07 -1.72
N THR A 88 -16.32 10.40 -1.82
CA THR A 88 -16.75 11.21 -0.67
C THR A 88 -18.21 10.95 -0.28
N SER A 89 -19.05 10.58 -1.25
CA SER A 89 -20.44 10.18 -1.00
C SER A 89 -20.52 8.82 -0.28
N LYS A 90 -19.76 7.82 -0.72
CA LYS A 90 -19.75 6.48 -0.10
C LYS A 90 -19.02 6.44 1.24
N PHE A 91 -17.98 7.24 1.40
CA PHE A 91 -17.16 7.34 2.60
C PHE A 91 -17.30 8.75 3.19
N GLN A 92 -18.37 9.00 3.94
CA GLN A 92 -18.75 10.36 4.39
C GLN A 92 -17.67 11.10 5.21
N ASP A 93 -16.79 10.37 5.90
CA ASP A 93 -15.68 10.95 6.67
C ASP A 93 -14.43 11.26 5.82
N LEU A 94 -14.46 10.90 4.53
CA LEU A 94 -13.30 10.97 3.64
C LEU A 94 -13.15 12.38 3.05
N LYS A 95 -12.20 13.15 3.58
CA LYS A 95 -11.80 14.44 3.00
C LYS A 95 -10.56 14.28 2.12
N ILE A 96 -10.74 14.27 0.81
CA ILE A 96 -9.66 14.06 -0.17
C ILE A 96 -9.72 15.06 -1.32
N SER A 97 -8.57 15.36 -1.93
CA SER A 97 -8.48 16.20 -3.13
C SER A 97 -8.51 15.36 -4.40
N LYS A 98 -8.89 15.98 -5.52
CA LYS A 98 -8.85 15.35 -6.86
C LYS A 98 -7.44 14.86 -7.23
N SER A 99 -6.39 15.58 -6.81
CA SER A 99 -5.00 15.17 -7.07
C SER A 99 -4.59 13.93 -6.28
N THR A 100 -5.08 13.78 -5.05
CA THR A 100 -4.87 12.56 -4.25
C THR A 100 -5.53 11.36 -4.91
N VAL A 101 -6.77 11.50 -5.39
CA VAL A 101 -7.49 10.45 -6.12
C VAL A 101 -6.75 10.07 -7.40
N HIS A 102 -6.37 11.05 -8.23
CA HIS A 102 -5.61 10.82 -9.46
C HIS A 102 -4.31 10.05 -9.21
N ASN A 103 -3.53 10.46 -8.20
CA ASN A 103 -2.27 9.78 -7.86
C ASN A 103 -2.53 8.34 -7.39
N PHE A 104 -3.56 8.12 -6.58
CA PHE A 104 -3.93 6.79 -6.10
C PHE A 104 -4.40 5.86 -7.23
N MET A 105 -5.19 6.38 -8.18
CA MET A 105 -5.58 5.65 -9.39
C MET A 105 -4.36 5.21 -10.20
N LYS A 106 -3.38 6.11 -10.35
CA LYS A 106 -2.14 5.84 -11.09
C LYS A 106 -1.22 4.84 -10.38
N THR A 107 -1.00 4.97 -9.08
CA THR A 107 0.02 4.19 -8.35
C THR A 107 -0.52 2.91 -7.71
N GLU A 108 -1.74 2.96 -7.17
CA GLU A 108 -2.30 1.85 -6.38
C GLU A 108 -3.30 1.02 -7.19
N CYS A 109 -4.03 1.64 -8.13
CA CYS A 109 -4.95 0.92 -9.02
C CYS A 109 -4.29 0.45 -10.32
N ASN A 110 -3.01 0.81 -10.56
CA ASN A 110 -2.25 0.47 -11.77
C ASN A 110 -2.98 0.85 -13.08
N LEU A 111 -3.82 1.88 -13.05
CA LEU A 111 -4.62 2.29 -14.20
C LEU A 111 -3.74 3.09 -15.16
N SER A 112 -3.37 2.46 -16.28
CA SER A 112 -2.82 3.18 -17.43
C SER A 112 -3.97 3.68 -18.29
N ILE A 113 -4.14 5.00 -18.38
CA ILE A 113 -5.09 5.61 -19.32
C ILE A 113 -4.59 5.30 -20.72
N LYS A 114 -5.14 4.26 -21.35
CA LYS A 114 -4.91 3.98 -22.76
C LYS A 114 -5.93 4.82 -23.53
N MET A 115 -5.46 5.86 -24.21
CA MET A 115 -6.29 6.65 -25.11
C MET A 115 -7.01 5.70 -26.07
N PRO A 116 -8.36 5.73 -26.13
CA PRO A 116 -9.07 5.03 -27.19
C PRO A 116 -8.59 5.61 -28.51
N LYS A 117 -8.07 4.75 -29.40
CA LYS A 117 -7.92 5.16 -30.80
C LYS A 117 -9.33 5.44 -31.30
N GLU A 118 -9.60 6.68 -31.70
CA GLU A 118 -10.91 7.10 -32.22
C GLU A 118 -11.48 6.04 -33.16
N ARG A 119 -12.65 5.48 -32.82
CA ARG A 119 -13.44 4.76 -33.82
C ARG A 119 -14.07 5.83 -34.69
N THR A 120 -13.43 6.12 -35.81
CA THR A 120 -14.01 6.94 -36.88
C THR A 120 -15.29 6.22 -37.33
N LEU A 121 -16.45 6.65 -36.84
CA LEU A 121 -17.73 6.24 -37.41
C LEU A 121 -17.77 6.87 -38.80
N GLN A 122 -17.43 6.09 -39.83
CA GLN A 122 -17.72 6.49 -41.19
C GLN A 122 -19.25 6.47 -41.34
N LEU A 123 -19.87 7.66 -41.30
CA LEU A 123 -21.19 7.82 -41.91
C LEU A 123 -21.01 7.54 -43.41
N SER A 124 -21.43 6.34 -43.84
CA SER A 124 -21.63 6.07 -45.25
C SER A 124 -22.75 6.99 -45.74
N LYS A 125 -22.39 8.00 -46.54
CA LYS A 125 -23.32 8.59 -47.50
C LYS A 125 -23.59 7.50 -48.54
N GLY A 126 -24.66 6.74 -48.30
CA GLY A 126 -25.26 5.83 -49.28
C GLY A 126 -26.32 6.60 -50.03
N ASP A 127 -26.10 6.72 -51.33
CA ASP A 127 -26.93 7.31 -52.36
C ASP A 127 -28.42 6.93 -52.24
N ILE A 128 -29.31 7.92 -52.30
CA ILE A 128 -30.68 7.71 -52.77
C ILE A 128 -30.79 8.41 -54.12
N GLN A 129 -31.18 7.58 -55.08
CA GLN A 129 -31.28 7.75 -56.52
C GLN A 129 -32.34 8.77 -56.94
#